data_AF-A0A2V9WFC7-F1
#
_entry.id   AF-A0A2V9WFC7-F1
#
_cell.length_a   1.000
_cell.length_b   1.000
_cell.length_c   1.000
_cell.angle_alpha   90.00
_cell.angle_beta   90.00
_cell.angle_gamma   90.00
#
_symmetry.space_group_name_H-M   'P 1'
#
loop_
_entity.id
_entity.type
_entity.pdbx_description
1 polymer ?
#
loop_
_entity_poly.entity_id
_entity_poly.type
_entity_poly.pdbx_seq_one_letter_code
_entity_poly.pdbx_strand_id
1 'polypeptide(L)'
;MQCAGSSRPIPSLQGREFPIGWISDSKHIFTQVPTPTGLTINRIDLNSGQRELWQMIKPKDQVGLNPLATPIAITPDGHWMAYPHGTQLGQLYRSDNLK
;
A
#
# COMPACT_ATOMS: atom_id res chain seq x y z
N MET A 1 -24.69 -11.82 -2.25
CA MET A 1 -23.86 -12.85 -1.58
C MET A 1 -23.37 -12.28 -0.28
N GLN A 2 -23.91 -12.74 0.86
CA GLN A 2 -23.48 -12.31 2.19
C GLN A 2 -22.50 -13.37 2.69
N CYS A 3 -21.21 -13.03 2.81
CA CYS A 3 -20.25 -13.95 3.40
C CYS A 3 -20.56 -14.06 4.91
N ALA A 4 -21.01 -15.22 5.35
CA ALA A 4 -21.40 -15.52 6.74
C ALA A 4 -20.19 -15.76 7.68
N GLY A 5 -19.10 -15.02 7.48
CA GLY A 5 -17.89 -15.12 8.31
C GLY A 5 -17.80 -13.94 9.26
N SER A 6 -17.71 -14.19 10.57
CA SER A 6 -17.35 -13.16 11.53
C SER A 6 -15.94 -12.65 11.20
N SER A 7 -15.79 -11.35 10.98
CA SER A 7 -14.50 -10.72 10.76
C SER A 7 -13.61 -10.96 11.99
N ARG A 8 -12.40 -11.45 11.78
CA ARG A 8 -11.40 -11.63 12.83
C ARG A 8 -10.35 -10.54 12.71
N PRO A 9 -10.06 -9.77 13.78
CA PRO A 9 -8.96 -8.82 13.75
C PRO A 9 -7.64 -9.57 13.54
N ILE A 10 -6.70 -8.93 12.82
CA ILE A 10 -5.32 -9.38 12.71
C ILE A 10 -4.52 -8.54 13.74
N PRO A 11 -4.28 -9.04 14.96
CA PRO A 11 -3.72 -8.21 16.04
C PRO A 11 -2.30 -7.77 15.74
N SER A 12 -1.60 -8.53 14.90
CA SER A 12 -0.23 -8.23 14.52
C SER A 12 -0.15 -7.04 13.56
N LEU A 13 -1.21 -6.66 12.84
CA LEU A 13 -1.19 -5.60 11.83
C LEU A 13 -0.95 -4.22 12.46
N GLN A 14 -0.02 -3.45 11.89
CA GLN A 14 0.38 -2.14 12.43
C GLN A 14 -0.39 -1.00 11.75
N GLY A 15 -0.54 0.13 12.44
CA GLY A 15 -1.40 1.24 11.98
C GLY A 15 -1.00 1.94 10.67
N ARG A 16 0.20 1.69 10.13
CA ARG A 16 0.66 2.20 8.83
C ARG A 16 0.71 1.14 7.73
N GLU A 17 0.29 -0.09 8.04
CA GLU A 17 0.22 -1.19 7.10
C GLU A 17 -1.20 -1.27 6.53
N PHE A 18 -1.33 -1.11 5.22
CA PHE A 18 -2.60 -1.26 4.52
C PHE A 18 -2.64 -2.62 3.83
N PRO A 19 -3.60 -3.50 4.15
CA PRO A 19 -3.76 -4.78 3.46
C PRO A 19 -4.05 -4.60 1.96
N ILE A 20 -3.36 -5.38 1.13
CA ILE A 20 -3.56 -5.42 -0.33
C ILE A 20 -4.40 -6.64 -0.70
N GLY A 21 -4.01 -7.82 -0.22
CA GLY A 21 -4.67 -9.08 -0.58
C GLY A 21 -3.95 -10.31 -0.02
N TRP A 22 -4.65 -11.44 -0.07
CA TRP A 22 -4.16 -12.74 0.39
C TRP A 22 -3.18 -13.36 -0.59
N ILE A 23 -2.20 -14.06 -0.03
CA ILE A 23 -1.36 -15.01 -0.78
C ILE A 23 -2.11 -16.35 -0.87
N SER A 24 -1.84 -17.12 -1.92
CA SER A 24 -2.47 -18.44 -2.15
C SER A 24 -2.34 -19.43 -0.99
N ASP A 25 -1.39 -19.23 -0.08
CA ASP A 25 -1.16 -20.10 1.08
C ASP A 25 -2.12 -19.89 2.26
N SER A 26 -3.01 -18.88 2.20
CA SER A 26 -3.98 -18.54 3.26
C SER A 26 -3.36 -18.25 4.64
N LYS A 27 -2.04 -18.13 4.74
CA LYS A 27 -1.29 -17.84 5.98
C LYS A 27 -0.67 -16.46 5.94
N HIS A 28 -0.50 -15.92 4.74
CA HIS A 28 0.13 -14.64 4.54
C HIS A 28 -0.77 -13.66 3.81
N ILE A 29 -0.53 -12.38 4.11
CA ILE A 29 -1.16 -11.25 3.47
C ILE A 29 -0.08 -10.30 2.96
N PHE A 30 -0.29 -9.73 1.76
CA PHE A 30 0.50 -8.60 1.30
C PHE A 30 -0.01 -7.32 1.95
N THR A 31 0.90 -6.48 2.42
CA THR A 31 0.61 -5.14 2.93
C THR A 31 1.49 -4.11 2.25
N GLN A 32 0.95 -2.90 2.08
CA GLN A 32 1.72 -1.73 1.68
C GLN A 32 1.97 -0.81 2.88
N VAL A 33 3.16 -0.25 2.94
CA VAL A 33 3.57 0.76 3.91
C VAL A 33 4.09 1.98 3.14
N PRO A 34 3.40 3.14 3.22
CA PRO A 34 3.87 4.37 2.62
C PRO A 34 5.14 4.88 3.29
N THR A 35 6.11 5.27 2.46
CA THR A 35 7.38 5.88 2.88
C THR A 35 7.49 7.29 2.30
N PRO A 36 8.45 8.12 2.78
CA PRO A 36 8.67 9.45 2.21
C PRO A 36 9.04 9.44 0.71
N THR A 37 9.49 8.31 0.17
CA THR A 37 10.10 8.21 -1.18
C THR A 37 9.44 7.16 -2.07
N GLY A 38 8.31 6.59 -1.64
CA GLY A 38 7.66 5.48 -2.35
C GLY A 38 6.92 4.55 -1.40
N LEU A 39 6.89 3.25 -1.72
CA LEU A 39 6.14 2.23 -1.00
C LEU A 39 7.02 1.03 -0.65
N THR A 40 6.81 0.48 0.53
CA THR A 40 7.33 -0.83 0.90
C THR A 40 6.17 -1.82 0.87
N ILE A 41 6.38 -2.96 0.23
CA ILE A 41 5.43 -4.07 0.22
C ILE A 41 6.00 -5.21 1.04
N ASN A 42 5.26 -5.62 2.06
CA ASN A 42 5.64 -6.71 2.95
C ASN A 42 4.69 -7.89 2.79
N ARG A 43 5.21 -9.07 3.05
CA ARG A 43 4.44 -10.29 3.31
C ARG A 43 4.38 -10.48 4.83
N ILE A 44 3.18 -10.61 5.38
CA ILE A 44 2.98 -10.79 6.81
C ILE A 44 2.46 -12.20 7.08
N ASP A 45 3.16 -12.98 7.88
CA ASP A 45 2.65 -14.23 8.44
C ASP A 45 1.62 -13.90 9.53
N LEU A 46 0.39 -14.39 9.37
CA LEU A 46 -0.72 -14.03 10.23
C LEU A 46 -0.69 -14.72 11.61
N ASN A 47 0.06 -15.81 11.76
CA ASN A 47 0.15 -16.55 13.01
C ASN A 47 1.18 -15.91 13.96
N SER A 48 2.35 -15.60 13.41
CA SER A 48 3.50 -15.07 14.15
C SER A 48 3.58 -13.55 14.11
N GLY A 49 2.94 -12.91 13.13
CA GLY A 49 3.14 -11.49 12.85
C GLY A 49 4.53 -11.19 12.29
N GLN A 50 5.26 -12.16 11.75
CA GLN A 50 6.54 -11.86 11.12
C GLN A 50 6.32 -11.10 9.80
N ARG A 51 7.18 -10.10 9.55
CA ARG A 51 7.20 -9.35 8.29
C ARG A 51 8.39 -9.78 7.46
N GLU A 52 8.13 -10.14 6.22
CA GLU A 52 9.14 -10.34 5.20
C GLU A 52 9.02 -9.21 4.18
N LEU A 53 10.13 -8.55 3.85
CA LEU A 53 10.17 -7.57 2.77
C LEU A 53 10.00 -8.31 1.44
N TRP A 54 8.95 -7.99 0.69
CA TRP A 54 8.73 -8.57 -0.64
C TRP A 54 9.22 -7.65 -1.76
N GLN A 55 8.91 -6.35 -1.68
CA GLN A 55 9.31 -5.38 -2.71
C GLN A 55 9.43 -3.97 -2.15
N MET A 56 10.35 -3.19 -2.74
CA MET A 56 10.42 -1.75 -2.50
C MET A 56 10.18 -0.99 -3.81
N ILE A 57 9.12 -0.20 -3.86
CA ILE A 57 8.76 0.62 -5.02
C ILE A 57 9.28 2.04 -4.78
N LYS A 58 10.26 2.45 -5.59
CA LYS A 58 10.78 3.82 -5.61
C LYS A 58 10.70 4.35 -7.03
N PRO A 59 9.71 5.22 -7.34
CA PRO A 59 9.67 5.91 -8.62
C PRO A 59 10.98 6.66 -8.87
N LYS A 60 11.47 6.61 -10.10
CA LYS A 60 12.71 7.30 -10.51
C LYS A 60 12.57 8.81 -10.38
N ASP A 61 11.41 9.34 -10.76
CA ASP A 61 11.03 10.72 -10.54
C ASP A 61 10.08 10.80 -9.34
N GLN A 62 10.43 11.60 -8.35
CA GLN A 62 9.68 11.77 -7.12
C GLN A 62 8.98 13.12 -7.05
N VAL A 63 9.13 13.96 -8.08
CA VAL A 63 8.53 15.29 -8.11
C VAL A 63 7.01 15.17 -8.17
N GLY A 64 6.35 15.79 -7.19
CA GLY A 64 4.89 15.73 -7.05
C GLY A 64 4.35 14.34 -6.72
N LEU A 65 5.19 13.37 -6.33
CA LEU A 65 4.73 12.02 -6.01
C LEU A 65 3.67 12.06 -4.91
N ASN A 66 2.52 11.44 -5.17
CA ASN A 66 1.46 11.28 -4.18
C ASN A 66 1.38 9.80 -3.76
N PRO A 67 2.04 9.40 -2.66
CA PRO A 67 2.17 7.99 -2.27
C PRO A 67 0.90 7.35 -1.67
N LEU A 68 -0.25 8.03 -1.69
CA LEU A 68 -1.43 7.60 -0.93
C LEU A 68 -2.73 7.93 -1.64
N ALA A 69 -3.33 6.94 -2.34
CA ALA A 69 -4.79 6.89 -2.53
C ALA A 69 -5.30 5.63 -3.25
N THR A 70 -4.50 4.98 -4.10
CA THR A 70 -5.06 4.03 -5.08
C THR A 70 -4.66 2.58 -4.78
N PRO A 71 -5.61 1.64 -4.90
CA PRO A 71 -5.37 0.25 -4.54
C PRO A 71 -4.29 -0.36 -5.44
N ILE A 72 -3.32 -1.00 -4.82
CA ILE A 72 -2.42 -1.94 -5.48
C ILE A 72 -3.18 -3.25 -5.69
N ALA A 73 -2.94 -3.91 -6.80
CA ALA A 73 -3.34 -5.30 -7.00
C ALA A 73 -2.09 -6.16 -7.13
N ILE A 74 -2.03 -7.27 -6.40
CA ILE A 74 -0.99 -8.30 -6.53
C ILE A 74 -1.71 -9.62 -6.77
N THR A 75 -1.23 -10.42 -7.73
CA THR A 75 -1.78 -11.77 -7.94
C THR A 75 -1.53 -12.65 -6.71
N PRO A 76 -2.42 -13.61 -6.37
CA PRO A 76 -2.24 -14.43 -5.16
C PRO A 76 -0.95 -15.25 -5.12
N ASP A 77 -0.36 -15.53 -6.29
CA ASP A 77 0.96 -16.19 -6.43
C ASP A 77 2.14 -15.21 -6.32
N GLY A 78 1.89 -13.90 -6.23
CA GLY A 78 2.90 -12.86 -6.11
C GLY A 78 3.67 -12.55 -7.39
N HIS A 79 3.30 -13.13 -8.54
CA HIS A 79 4.06 -12.94 -9.78
C HIS A 79 3.84 -11.59 -10.45
N TRP A 80 2.64 -11.02 -10.32
CA TRP A 80 2.27 -9.77 -10.98
C TRP A 80 1.75 -8.76 -9.98
N MET A 81 2.12 -7.50 -10.21
CA MET A 81 1.64 -6.37 -9.43
C MET A 81 1.27 -5.23 -10.38
N ALA A 82 0.11 -4.63 -10.13
CA ALA A 82 -0.30 -3.36 -10.70
C ALA A 82 -0.31 -2.31 -9.58
N TYR A 83 0.36 -1.19 -9.82
CA TYR A 83 0.36 -0.07 -8.88
C TYR A 83 0.13 1.24 -9.64
N PRO A 84 -0.62 2.18 -9.04
CA PRO A 84 -0.80 3.52 -9.57
C PRO A 84 0.50 4.33 -9.47
N HIS A 85 0.79 5.14 -10.48
CA HIS A 85 1.84 6.15 -10.42
C HIS A 85 1.22 7.52 -10.70
N GLY A 86 0.85 8.23 -9.64
CA GLY A 86 0.24 9.56 -9.70
C GLY A 86 1.20 10.65 -9.22
N THR A 87 1.32 11.72 -10.01
CA THR A 87 2.03 12.94 -9.63
C THR A 87 1.06 14.11 -9.59
N GLN A 88 1.10 14.89 -8.51
CA GLN A 88 0.35 16.14 -8.37
C GLN A 88 1.35 17.30 -8.31
N LEU A 89 1.34 18.13 -9.35
CA LEU A 89 2.16 19.33 -9.44
C LEU A 89 1.27 20.55 -9.18
N GLY A 90 1.72 21.42 -8.28
CA GLY A 90 1.08 22.69 -7.99
C GLY A 90 2.01 23.84 -8.34
N GLN A 91 1.43 24.94 -8.79
CA GLN A 91 2.10 26.23 -8.86
C GLN A 91 1.43 27.18 -7.87
N LEU A 92 2.24 27.87 -7.07
CA LEU A 92 1.74 28.88 -6.15
C LEU A 92 1.68 30.22 -6.88
N TYR A 93 0.52 30.85 -6.88
CA TYR A 93 0.34 32.20 -7.38
C TYR A 93 0.00 33.13 -6.21
N ARG A 94 0.69 34.27 -6.13
CA ARG A 94 0.38 35.34 -5.19
C ARG A 94 -0.48 36.38 -5.91
N SER A 95 -1.62 36.75 -5.34
CA SER A 95 -2.43 37.88 -5.80
C SER A 95 -2.23 39.06 -4.85
N ASP A 96 -1.95 40.23 -5.39
CA ASP A 96 -1.90 41.47 -4.63
C ASP A 96 -3.31 42.05 -4.35
N ASN A 97 -4.36 41.44 -4.91
CA ASN A 97 -5.73 41.99 -4.93
C ASN A 97 -6.78 41.06 -4.29
N LEU A 98 -6.38 39.98 -3.61
CA LEU A 98 -7.31 39.19 -2.79
C LEU A 98 -7.68 40.01 -1.55
N LYS A 99 -8.96 40.41 -1.43
CA LYS A 99 -9.53 41.02 -0.22
C LYS A 99 -9.91 39.96 0.80
#